data_AF-A0A6N0NVE7-F1
#
_entry.id   AF-A0A6N0NVE7-F1
#
_cell.length_a   1.000
_cell.length_b   1.000
_cell.length_c   1.000
_cell.angle_alpha   90.00
_cell.angle_beta   90.00
_cell.angle_gamma   90.00
#
_symmetry.space_group_name_H-M   'P 1'
#
loop_
_entity.id
_entity.type
_entity.pdbx_description
1 polymer ?
#
loop_
_entity_poly.entity_id
_entity_poly.type
_entity_poly.pdbx_seq_one_letter_code
_entity_poly.pdbx_strand_id
1 'polypeptide(L)' 'MSRKLQDYLEEFFRAKEGEEIEFEGEEKVIRDLSLILRALSQEVGIEEKNGRYFLHVRKKRP' A
#
# COMPACT_ATOMS: atom_id res chain seq x y z
N MET A 1 12.73 -5.38 9.01
CA MET A 1 11.57 -4.72 8.37
C MET A 1 12.02 -3.31 7.99
N SER A 2 11.76 -2.85 6.76
CA SER A 2 12.15 -1.49 6.34
C SER A 2 11.29 -0.45 7.08
N ARG A 3 11.89 0.64 7.57
CA ARG A 3 11.17 1.72 8.27
C ARG A 3 10.04 2.29 7.40
N LYS A 4 10.30 2.45 6.11
CA LYS A 4 9.33 2.96 5.13
C LYS A 4 8.10 2.07 4.97
N LEU A 5 8.26 0.75 5.08
CA LEU A 5 7.13 -0.19 5.06
C LEU A 5 6.27 -0.05 6.33
N GLN A 6 6.89 0.19 7.49
CA GLN A 6 6.16 0.42 8.73
C GLN A 6 5.35 1.71 8.66
N ASP A 7 5.96 2.79 8.15
CA ASP A 7 5.29 4.08 7.97
C ASP A 7 4.03 3.93 7.07
N TYR A 8 4.12 3.18 5.97
CA TYR A 8 2.97 2.92 5.10
C TYR A 8 1.88 2.07 5.74
N LEU A 9 2.25 1.08 6.55
CA LEU A 9 1.25 0.30 7.28
C LEU A 9 0.54 1.16 8.32
N GLU A 10 1.27 2.01 9.05
CA GLU A 10 0.65 2.94 10.00
C GLU A 10 -0.31 3.90 9.31
N GLU A 11 0.07 4.46 8.16
CA GLU A 11 -0.80 5.31 7.35
C GLU A 11 -2.07 4.57 6.92
N PHE A 12 -1.92 3.35 6.39
CA PHE A 12 -3.06 2.49 6.01
C PHE A 12 -4.00 2.16 7.18
N PHE A 13 -3.46 1.91 8.38
CA PHE A 13 -4.28 1.62 9.56
C PHE A 13 -4.98 2.85 10.15
N ARG A 14 -4.47 4.06 9.90
CA ARG A 14 -5.11 5.31 10.31
C ARG A 14 -6.22 5.75 9.34
N ALA A 15 -6.17 5.30 8.09
CA ALA A 15 -7.16 5.62 7.08
C ALA A 15 -8.54 5.03 7.41
N LYS A 16 -9.58 5.76 7.00
CA LYS A 16 -10.98 5.37 7.21
C LYS A 16 -11.44 4.37 6.16
N GLU A 17 -12.49 3.62 6.48
CA GLU A 17 -13.15 2.77 5.50
C GLU A 17 -13.67 3.61 4.31
N GLY A 18 -13.40 3.11 3.10
CA GLY A 18 -13.74 3.77 1.84
C GLY A 18 -12.72 4.81 1.37
N GLU A 19 -11.71 5.13 2.18
CA GLU A 19 -10.63 6.06 1.82
C GLU A 19 -9.71 5.44 0.75
N GLU A 20 -9.32 6.24 -0.23
CA GLU A 20 -8.38 5.87 -1.28
C GLU A 20 -6.99 6.41 -0.93
N ILE A 21 -6.00 5.52 -0.93
CA ILE A 21 -4.64 5.80 -0.50
C ILE A 21 -3.70 5.39 -1.64
N GLU A 22 -2.68 6.22 -1.86
CA GLU A 22 -1.62 5.97 -2.82
C GLU A 22 -0.27 5.97 -2.11
N PHE A 23 0.53 4.91 -2.32
CA PHE A 23 1.88 4.80 -1.78
C PHE A 23 2.90 4.78 -2.92
N GLU A 24 3.91 5.64 -2.85
CA GLU A 24 4.98 5.72 -3.84
C GLU A 24 6.33 5.24 -3.28
N GLY A 25 6.95 4.25 -3.90
CA GLY A 25 8.23 3.74 -3.41
C GLY A 25 9.03 2.90 -4.39
N GLU A 26 10.11 2.33 -3.85
CA GLU A 26 10.90 1.31 -4.53
C GLU A 26 10.08 0.04 -4.72
N GLU A 27 10.36 -0.68 -5.81
CA GLU A 27 9.65 -1.90 -6.19
C GLU A 27 9.48 -2.87 -5.02
N LYS A 28 10.56 -3.15 -4.29
CA LYS A 28 10.56 -4.10 -3.18
C LYS A 28 9.59 -3.68 -2.07
N VAL A 29 9.58 -2.39 -1.69
CA VAL A 29 8.72 -1.89 -0.62
C VAL A 29 7.25 -1.95 -1.04
N ILE A 30 6.95 -1.55 -2.27
CA ILE A 30 5.60 -1.56 -2.82
C ILE A 30 5.07 -3.00 -2.97
N ARG A 31 5.89 -3.93 -3.45
CA ARG A 31 5.53 -5.35 -3.52
C ARG A 31 5.28 -5.94 -2.13
N ASP A 32 6.17 -5.70 -1.17
CA ASP A 32 6.00 -6.17 0.22
C ASP A 32 4.70 -5.64 0.83
N LEU A 33 4.41 -4.34 0.66
CA LEU A 33 3.16 -3.74 1.11
C LEU A 33 1.94 -4.37 0.42
N SER A 34 2.00 -4.58 -0.89
CA SER A 34 0.89 -5.17 -1.65
C SER A 34 0.50 -6.57 -1.17
N LEU A 35 1.48 -7.39 -0.79
CA LEU A 35 1.23 -8.73 -0.27
C LEU A 35 0.52 -8.68 1.07
N ILE A 36 0.95 -7.78 1.96
CA ILE A 36 0.33 -7.58 3.27
C ILE A 36 -1.10 -7.09 3.11
N LEU A 37 -1.34 -6.07 2.27
CA LEU A 37 -2.68 -5.52 2.05
C LEU A 37 -3.62 -6.55 1.41
N ARG A 38 -3.15 -7.36 0.45
CA ARG A 38 -3.94 -8.47 -0.10
C ARG A 38 -4.27 -9.53 0.95
N ALA A 39 -3.33 -9.85 1.84
CA ALA A 39 -3.57 -10.77 2.96
C ALA A 39 -4.61 -10.22 3.95
N LEU A 40 -4.75 -8.90 4.04
CA LEU A 40 -5.81 -8.21 4.79
C LEU A 40 -7.09 -8.01 3.95
N SER A 41 -7.30 -8.81 2.91
CA SER A 41 -8.47 -8.77 2.01
C SER A 41 -8.69 -7.42 1.32
N GLN A 42 -7.63 -6.64 1.13
CA GLN A 42 -7.71 -5.36 0.43
C GLN A 42 -7.53 -5.56 -1.07
N GLU A 43 -8.23 -4.73 -1.85
CA GLU A 43 -8.04 -4.66 -3.28
C GLU A 43 -6.99 -3.59 -3.59
N VAL A 44 -5.90 -4.02 -4.23
CA VAL A 44 -4.74 -3.16 -4.51
C VAL A 44 -4.38 -3.20 -5.99
N GLY A 45 -4.12 -2.01 -6.56
CA GLY A 45 -3.51 -1.82 -7.87
C GLY A 45 -2.06 -1.39 -7.72
N ILE A 46 -1.18 -1.81 -8.64
CA ILE A 46 0.20 -1.33 -8.71
C ILE A 46 0.43 -0.75 -10.11
N GLU A 47 0.97 0.46 -10.18
CA GLU A 47 1.39 1.13 -11.41
C GLU A 47 2.90 1.40 -11.35
N GLU A 48 3.60 1.23 -12.47
CA GLU A 48 4.99 1.69 -12.64
C GLU A 48 5.03 2.88 -13.59
N LYS A 49 5.65 3.97 -13.15
CA LYS A 49 5.81 5.18 -13.95
C LYS A 49 7.19 5.78 -13.75
N ASN A 50 7.95 5.89 -14.84
CA ASN A 50 9.31 6.46 -14.86
C ASN A 50 10.24 5.84 -13.80
N GLY A 51 10.18 4.51 -13.61
CA GLY A 51 11.01 3.79 -12.63
C GLY A 51 10.60 3.95 -11.16
N ARG A 52 9.42 4.53 -10.90
CA ARG A 52 8.79 4.56 -9.57
C ARG A 52 7.55 3.68 -9.55
N TYR A 53 7.30 3.04 -8.40
CA TYR A 53 6.14 2.17 -8.21
C TYR A 53 5.12 2.86 -7.31
N PHE A 54 3.87 2.79 -7.73
CA PHE A 54 2.72 3.35 -7.03
C PHE A 54 1.78 2.22 -6.66
N LEU A 55 1.34 2.18 -5.41
CA LEU A 55 0.30 1.27 -4.94
C LEU A 55 -0.94 2.07 -4.63
N HIS A 56 -2.05 1.73 -5.28
CA HIS A 56 -3.36 2.32 -4.99
C HIS A 56 -4.21 1.30 -4.24
N VAL A 57 -4.83 1.72 -3.15
CA VAL A 57 -5.73 0.88 -2.36
C VAL A 57 -6.92 1.70 -1.90
N ARG A 58 -8.12 1.11 -2.02
CA ARG A 58 -9.31 1.61 -1.35
C ARG A 58 -9.52 0.81 -0.07
N LYS A 59 -9.44 1.45 1.08
CA LYS A 59 -9.54 0.81 2.39
C LYS A 59 -10.90 0.13 2.55
N LYS A 60 -10.91 -1.19 2.61
CA LYS A 60 -12.06 -2.01 2.98
C LYS A 60 -11.94 -2.40 4.45
N ARG A 61 -13.08 -2.58 5.13
CA ARG A 61 -13.09 -3.19 6.46
C ARG A 61 -12.45 -4.58 6.37
N PRO A 62 -11.47 -4.91 7.22
CA PRO A 62 -10.91 -6.26 7.28
C PRO A 62 -11.97 -7.30 7.64
#